data_AF-A0A846ZE34-F1
#
_entry.id   AF-A0A846ZE34-F1
#
_cell.length_a   1.000
_cell.length_b   1.000
_cell.length_c   1.000
_cell.angle_alpha   90.00
_cell.angle_beta   90.00
_cell.angle_gamma   90.00
#
_symmetry.space_group_name_H-M   'P 1'
#
loop_
_entity.id
_entity.type
_entity.pdbx_description
1 polymer ?
#
loop_
_entity_poly.entity_id
_entity_poly.type
_entity_poly.pdbx_seq_one_letter_code
_entity_poly.pdbx_strand_id
1 'polypeptide(L)'
;MTALVRDPIPLQARPRRRPPAAGAASLALRPLLDPPRRPARVIAVFPAALYLEMRGGPEPRVLAVVTSDAGRLPNAVVVVATRREHPFRSVREGGDALVGEGRVEADGLTVRVRRWWDPSPALAGMR
;
A
#
# COMPACT_ATOMS: atom_id res chain seq x y z
N MET A 1 9.14 48.76 -33.07
CA MET A 1 8.36 47.58 -32.62
C MET A 1 9.16 46.89 -31.53
N THR A 2 8.80 47.09 -30.27
CA THR A 2 9.56 46.56 -29.12
C THR A 2 8.85 45.30 -28.63
N ALA A 3 9.50 44.15 -28.74
CA ALA A 3 8.95 42.88 -28.28
C ALA A 3 8.97 42.86 -26.74
N LEU A 4 7.77 42.83 -26.13
CA LEU A 4 7.58 42.54 -24.72
C LEU A 4 7.97 41.08 -24.46
N VAL A 5 9.20 40.86 -23.99
CA VAL A 5 9.61 39.59 -23.38
C VAL A 5 8.82 39.45 -22.09
N ARG A 6 7.89 38.47 -22.05
CA ARG A 6 7.19 38.10 -20.82
C ARG A 6 8.12 37.26 -19.97
N ASP A 7 8.36 37.70 -18.73
CA ASP A 7 9.08 36.89 -17.75
C ASP A 7 8.38 35.54 -17.55
N PRO A 8 9.13 34.43 -17.45
CA PRO A 8 8.55 33.11 -17.24
C PRO A 8 7.87 33.06 -15.86
N ILE A 9 6.59 32.65 -15.84
CA ILE A 9 5.85 32.41 -14.60
C ILE A 9 6.54 31.27 -13.84
N PRO A 10 7.01 31.49 -12.60
CA PRO A 10 7.60 30.42 -11.80
C PRO A 10 6.49 29.40 -11.49
N LEU A 11 6.58 28.21 -12.08
CA LEU A 11 5.74 27.08 -11.65
C LEU A 11 6.17 26.72 -10.23
N GLN A 12 5.30 26.99 -9.25
CA GLN A 12 5.52 26.56 -7.87
C GLN A 12 5.81 25.05 -7.86
N ALA A 13 7.01 24.70 -7.41
CA ALA A 13 7.43 23.31 -7.29
C ALA A 13 6.54 22.63 -6.24
N ARG A 14 5.51 21.90 -6.68
CA ARG A 14 4.78 20.99 -5.79
C ARG A 14 5.81 20.03 -5.18
N PRO A 15 5.78 19.78 -3.86
CA PRO A 15 6.67 18.80 -3.26
C PRO A 15 6.53 17.49 -4.02
N ARG A 16 7.65 16.95 -4.51
CA ARG A 16 7.70 15.73 -5.32
C ARG A 16 7.22 14.57 -4.47
N ARG A 17 5.92 14.31 -4.47
CA ARG A 17 5.34 13.15 -3.79
C ARG A 17 5.88 11.91 -4.48
N ARG A 18 6.65 11.10 -3.76
CA ARG A 18 7.23 9.86 -4.30
C ARG A 18 6.10 9.03 -4.94
N PRO A 19 6.27 8.48 -6.14
CA PRO A 19 5.24 7.65 -6.73
C PRO A 19 4.91 6.49 -5.79
N PRO A 20 3.64 6.04 -5.74
CA PRO A 20 3.25 4.89 -4.94
C PRO A 20 4.12 3.67 -5.25
N ALA A 21 4.57 2.96 -4.22
CA ALA A 21 5.19 1.66 -4.39
C ALA A 21 4.19 0.70 -5.04
N ALA A 22 4.67 -0.14 -5.95
CA ALA A 22 3.84 -1.20 -6.52
C ALA A 22 3.60 -2.29 -5.47
N GLY A 23 2.35 -2.75 -5.39
CA GLY A 23 1.93 -3.84 -4.54
C GLY A 23 1.34 -5.01 -5.33
N ALA A 24 1.43 -6.21 -4.76
CA ALA A 24 0.65 -7.37 -5.16
C ALA A 24 -0.23 -7.82 -4.00
N ALA A 25 -1.42 -8.35 -4.26
CA ALA A 25 -2.31 -8.87 -3.22
C ALA A 25 -3.02 -10.17 -3.64
N SER A 26 -3.42 -10.96 -2.66
CA SER A 26 -4.34 -12.09 -2.87
C SER A 26 -5.70 -11.60 -3.37
N LEU A 27 -6.36 -12.36 -4.25
CA LEU A 27 -7.76 -12.11 -4.65
C LEU A 27 -8.71 -12.07 -3.44
N ALA A 28 -8.40 -12.78 -2.35
CA ALA A 28 -9.17 -12.76 -1.10
C ALA A 28 -9.24 -11.35 -0.46
N LEU A 29 -8.33 -10.44 -0.82
CA LEU A 29 -8.33 -9.06 -0.32
C LEU A 29 -9.17 -8.09 -1.15
N ARG A 30 -9.79 -8.52 -2.26
CA ARG A 30 -10.66 -7.63 -3.06
C ARG A 30 -11.82 -7.00 -2.28
N PRO A 31 -12.56 -7.72 -1.43
CA PRO A 31 -13.62 -7.11 -0.60
C PRO A 31 -13.10 -6.01 0.33
N LEU A 32 -11.81 -6.06 0.70
CA LEU A 32 -11.16 -5.04 1.51
C LEU A 32 -10.65 -3.86 0.66
N LEU A 33 -10.02 -4.16 -0.48
CA LEU A 33 -9.24 -3.22 -1.30
C LEU A 33 -10.05 -2.53 -2.40
N ASP A 34 -11.09 -3.14 -2.95
CA ASP A 34 -11.88 -2.56 -4.05
C ASP A 34 -12.83 -1.42 -3.58
N PRO A 35 -13.46 -1.48 -2.39
CA PRO A 35 -14.31 -0.40 -1.89
C PRO A 35 -13.57 0.92 -1.63
N PRO A 36 -14.30 2.03 -1.38
CA PRO A 36 -13.71 3.30 -0.97
C PRO A 36 -12.78 3.18 0.24
N ARG A 37 -11.82 4.10 0.34
CA ARG A 37 -10.83 4.09 1.43
C ARG A 37 -11.50 4.22 2.79
N ARG A 38 -11.10 3.35 3.71
CA ARG A 38 -11.55 3.34 5.10
C ARG A 38 -10.38 3.55 6.06
N PRO A 39 -10.63 4.17 7.23
CA PRO A 39 -9.63 4.28 8.28
C PRO A 39 -9.14 2.93 8.77
N ALA A 40 -7.84 2.86 9.01
CA ALA A 40 -7.15 1.75 9.65
C ALA A 40 -6.13 2.31 10.66
N ARG A 41 -5.59 1.45 11.52
CA ARG A 41 -4.55 1.82 12.49
C ARG A 41 -3.34 0.92 12.35
N VAL A 42 -2.16 1.50 12.38
CA VAL A 42 -0.91 0.73 12.46
C VAL A 42 -0.82 0.11 13.85
N ILE A 43 -0.86 -1.22 13.94
CA ILE A 43 -0.78 -1.94 15.22
C ILE A 43 0.57 -2.60 15.47
N ALA A 44 1.42 -2.71 14.44
CA ALA A 44 2.82 -3.14 14.58
C ALA A 44 3.64 -2.74 13.34
N VAL A 45 4.93 -2.45 13.54
CA VAL A 45 5.88 -2.13 12.46
C VAL A 45 7.20 -2.88 12.69
N PHE A 46 7.64 -3.60 11.67
CA PHE A 46 8.90 -4.33 11.62
C PHE A 46 9.65 -4.00 10.32
N PRO A 47 10.95 -4.33 10.20
CA PRO A 47 11.68 -4.11 8.95
C PRO A 47 11.05 -4.80 7.72
N ALA A 48 10.45 -5.99 7.92
CA ALA A 48 9.92 -6.82 6.85
C ALA A 48 8.40 -6.75 6.67
N ALA A 49 7.68 -6.22 7.66
CA ALA A 49 6.21 -6.17 7.67
C ALA A 49 5.68 -5.02 8.52
N LEU A 50 4.56 -4.44 8.14
CA LEU A 50 3.70 -3.65 9.01
C LEU A 50 2.30 -4.24 9.01
N TYR A 51 1.56 -4.03 10.10
CA TYR A 51 0.24 -4.58 10.31
C TYR A 51 -0.77 -3.47 10.56
N LEU A 52 -1.87 -3.50 9.82
CA LEU A 52 -2.94 -2.52 9.87
C LEU A 52 -4.22 -3.18 10.39
N GLU A 53 -4.76 -2.66 11.48
CA GLU A 53 -6.09 -3.00 11.96
C GLU A 53 -7.14 -2.20 11.20
N MET A 54 -8.09 -2.89 10.58
CA MET A 54 -9.20 -2.30 9.85
C MET A 54 -10.36 -1.97 10.80
N ARG A 55 -10.87 -0.74 10.75
CA ARG A 55 -12.07 -0.36 11.51
C ARG A 55 -13.33 -0.68 10.71
N GLY A 56 -14.07 -1.72 11.13
CA GLY A 56 -15.37 -2.09 10.56
C GLY A 56 -15.30 -2.65 9.13
N GLY A 57 -15.93 -3.80 8.88
CA GLY A 57 -15.93 -4.46 7.57
C GLY A 57 -15.99 -5.98 7.65
N PRO A 58 -16.07 -6.68 6.50
CA PRO A 58 -15.89 -8.13 6.45
C PRO A 58 -14.46 -8.52 6.89
N GLU A 59 -14.27 -9.75 7.38
CA GLU A 59 -12.93 -10.32 7.63
C GLU A 59 -12.03 -10.15 6.38
N PRO A 60 -10.71 -9.92 6.49
CA PRO A 60 -9.82 -9.91 7.65
C PRO A 60 -9.73 -8.57 8.38
N ARG A 61 -9.66 -8.61 9.72
CA ARG A 61 -9.50 -7.42 10.58
C ARG A 61 -8.08 -6.86 10.59
N VAL A 62 -7.10 -7.66 10.19
CA VAL A 62 -5.70 -7.25 10.09
C VAL A 62 -5.22 -7.45 8.65
N LEU A 63 -4.74 -6.37 8.04
CA LEU A 63 -4.04 -6.39 6.77
C LEU A 63 -2.54 -6.31 7.04
N ALA A 64 -1.76 -7.24 6.50
CA ALA A 64 -0.32 -7.12 6.50
C ALA A 64 0.15 -6.38 5.25
N VAL A 65 1.15 -5.52 5.37
CA VAL A 65 1.93 -5.03 4.23
C VAL A 65 3.36 -5.51 4.41
N VAL A 66 3.84 -6.33 3.50
CA VAL A 66 5.08 -7.08 3.66
C VAL A 66 6.05 -6.79 2.52
N THR A 67 7.33 -6.84 2.83
CA THR A 67 8.42 -6.75 1.85
C THR A 67 8.44 -7.97 0.92
N SER A 68 9.08 -7.84 -0.24
CA SER A 68 9.15 -8.90 -1.25
C SER A 68 9.95 -10.13 -0.78
N ASP A 69 10.84 -9.95 0.20
CA ASP A 69 11.65 -10.98 0.84
C ASP A 69 11.05 -11.52 2.16
N ALA A 70 9.81 -11.15 2.47
CA ALA A 70 9.06 -11.69 3.62
C ALA A 70 8.13 -12.85 3.23
N GLY A 71 7.68 -13.60 4.24
CA GLY A 71 6.62 -14.60 4.08
C GLY A 71 5.33 -13.96 3.55
N ARG A 72 4.76 -14.55 2.50
CA ARG A 72 3.54 -14.05 1.85
C ARG A 72 2.31 -14.63 2.52
N LEU A 73 1.73 -13.88 3.43
CA LEU A 73 0.50 -14.27 4.13
C LEU A 73 -0.73 -14.09 3.22
N PRO A 74 -1.80 -14.87 3.41
CA PRO A 74 -3.04 -14.70 2.65
C PRO A 74 -3.68 -13.31 2.79
N ASN A 75 -3.45 -12.64 3.93
CA ASN A 75 -3.91 -11.28 4.23
C ASN A 75 -2.85 -10.20 3.93
N ALA A 76 -1.83 -10.50 3.13
CA ALA A 76 -0.74 -9.56 2.83
C ALA A 76 -0.92 -8.81 1.50
N VAL A 77 -0.58 -7.52 1.52
CA VAL A 77 -0.11 -6.77 0.36
C VAL A 77 1.41 -6.83 0.32
N VAL A 78 1.98 -7.42 -0.73
CA VAL A 78 3.43 -7.52 -0.93
C VAL A 78 3.92 -6.27 -1.67
N VAL A 79 4.84 -5.51 -1.09
CA VAL A 79 5.49 -4.38 -1.76
C VAL A 79 6.70 -4.85 -2.58
N VAL A 80 6.94 -4.21 -3.73
CA VAL A 80 8.14 -4.46 -4.55
C VAL A 80 9.33 -3.69 -3.95
N ALA A 81 9.72 -4.07 -2.74
CA ALA A 81 10.88 -3.61 -2.01
C ALA A 81 11.26 -4.66 -0.96
N THR A 82 12.55 -4.85 -0.76
CA THR A 82 13.12 -5.70 0.30
C THR A 82 13.19 -4.97 1.62
N ARG A 83 13.30 -5.69 2.74
CA ARG A 83 13.49 -5.08 4.07
C ARG A 83 14.75 -4.20 4.19
N ARG A 84 15.80 -4.49 3.40
CA ARG A 84 17.05 -3.70 3.36
C ARG A 84 16.87 -2.31 2.75
N GLU A 85 15.84 -2.11 1.93
CA GLU A 85 15.49 -0.81 1.37
C GLU A 85 14.68 0.05 2.35
N HIS A 86 14.39 -0.49 3.55
CA HIS A 86 13.66 0.17 4.64
C HIS A 86 12.36 0.86 4.19
N PRO A 87 11.44 0.15 3.49
CA PRO A 87 10.25 0.78 2.93
C PRO A 87 9.29 1.32 4.00
N PHE A 88 9.37 0.81 5.23
CA PHE A 88 8.48 1.19 6.34
C PHE A 88 9.11 2.19 7.31
N ARG A 89 10.28 2.77 6.98
CA ARG A 89 11.05 3.62 7.91
C ARG A 89 10.30 4.83 8.46
N SER A 90 9.31 5.35 7.74
CA SER A 90 8.53 6.53 8.14
C SER A 90 7.28 6.17 8.94
N VAL A 91 6.86 4.90 8.92
CA VAL A 91 5.64 4.44 9.59
C VAL A 91 5.89 4.21 11.07
N ARG A 92 4.92 4.57 11.91
CA ARG A 92 4.99 4.37 13.37
C ARG A 92 3.81 3.53 13.85
N GLU A 93 4.06 2.70 14.85
CA GLU A 93 2.99 2.04 15.59
C GLU A 93 2.05 3.07 16.20
N GLY A 94 0.76 2.77 16.20
CA GLY A 94 -0.29 3.66 16.64
C GLY A 94 -0.73 4.69 15.60
N GLY A 95 0.02 4.86 14.50
CA GLY A 95 -0.27 5.80 13.42
C GLY A 95 -1.55 5.49 12.65
N ASP A 96 -2.09 6.51 12.00
CA ASP A 96 -3.29 6.39 11.17
C ASP A 96 -2.95 5.85 9.77
N ALA A 97 -3.88 5.07 9.22
CA ALA A 97 -3.76 4.51 7.89
C ALA A 97 -5.08 4.58 7.12
N LEU A 98 -5.00 4.45 5.80
CA LEU A 98 -6.14 4.35 4.90
C LEU A 98 -5.97 3.15 3.97
N VAL A 99 -7.04 2.34 3.84
CA VAL A 99 -7.06 1.15 2.96
C VAL A 99 -8.32 1.15 2.11
N GLY A 100 -8.17 0.93 0.81
CA GLY A 100 -9.25 0.87 -0.17
C GLY A 100 -8.82 1.47 -1.51
N GLU A 101 -9.69 1.43 -2.53
CA GLU A 101 -9.41 1.86 -3.91
C GLU A 101 -8.10 1.27 -4.49
N GLY A 102 -7.76 0.04 -4.11
CA GLY A 102 -6.53 -0.66 -4.46
C GLY A 102 -5.27 -0.03 -3.83
N ARG A 103 -5.39 0.69 -2.72
CA ARG A 103 -4.29 1.40 -2.06
C ARG A 103 -4.22 1.14 -0.56
N VAL A 104 -3.00 1.30 -0.06
CA VAL A 104 -2.68 1.36 1.37
C VAL A 104 -1.82 2.60 1.60
N GLU A 105 -2.21 3.45 2.55
CA GLU A 105 -1.50 4.69 2.91
C GLU A 105 -1.27 4.73 4.43
N ALA A 106 -0.05 5.04 4.86
CA ALA A 106 0.31 5.22 6.28
C ALA A 106 1.60 6.07 6.36
N ASP A 107 1.60 7.19 7.08
CA ASP A 107 2.82 8.00 7.38
C ASP A 107 3.88 8.07 6.26
N GLY A 108 3.51 8.61 5.10
CA GLY A 108 4.42 8.76 3.95
C GLY A 108 4.66 7.50 3.11
N LEU A 109 4.21 6.33 3.57
CA LEU A 109 4.07 5.14 2.74
C LEU A 109 2.78 5.26 1.89
N THR A 110 2.91 4.99 0.60
CA THR A 110 1.77 4.81 -0.30
C THR A 110 2.05 3.59 -1.16
N VAL A 111 1.23 2.56 -1.04
CA VAL A 111 1.29 1.34 -1.85
C VAL A 111 0.05 1.30 -2.74
N ARG A 112 0.24 1.00 -4.02
CA ARG A 112 -0.87 0.73 -4.94
C ARG A 112 -0.78 -0.70 -5.44
N VAL A 113 -1.83 -1.47 -5.19
CA VAL A 113 -1.97 -2.83 -5.69
C VAL A 113 -2.14 -2.79 -7.22
N ARG A 114 -1.23 -3.47 -7.91
CA ARG A 114 -1.17 -3.55 -9.38
C ARG A 114 -1.27 -4.97 -9.90
N ARG A 115 -0.98 -5.96 -9.05
CA ARG A 115 -0.95 -7.38 -9.40
C ARG A 115 -1.77 -8.16 -8.39
N TRP A 116 -2.37 -9.25 -8.86
CA TRP A 116 -3.21 -10.12 -8.05
C TRP A 116 -2.76 -11.57 -8.21
N TRP A 117 -2.90 -12.37 -7.16
CA TRP A 117 -2.76 -13.82 -7.25
C TRP A 117 -3.94 -14.51 -6.57
N ASP A 118 -4.35 -15.66 -7.10
CA ASP A 118 -5.27 -16.55 -6.39
C ASP A 118 -4.46 -17.40 -5.40
N PRO A 119 -4.70 -17.31 -4.08
CA PRO A 119 -4.00 -18.14 -3.10
C PRO A 119 -4.49 -19.60 -3.11
N SER A 120 -5.60 -19.89 -3.81
CA SER A 120 -6.17 -21.24 -3.90
C SER A 120 -5.20 -22.14 -4.67
N PRO A 121 -4.62 -23.17 -4.02
CA PRO A 121 -3.74 -24.08 -4.74
C PRO A 121 -4.55 -24.80 -5.81
N ALA A 122 -4.00 -24.88 -7.03
CA ALA A 122 -4.57 -25.70 -8.10
C ALA A 122 -4.31 -27.18 -7.80
N LEU A 123 -5.07 -27.74 -6.86
CA LEU A 123 -5.06 -29.16 -6.57
C LEU A 123 -5.96 -29.83 -7.61
N ALA A 124 -5.38 -30.62 -8.51
CA ALA A 124 -6.15 -31.36 -9.51
C ALA A 124 -7.15 -32.28 -8.80
N GLY A 125 -8.45 -32.10 -9.05
CA GLY A 125 -9.48 -33.11 -8.75
C GLY A 125 -10.30 -32.99 -7.47
N MET A 126 -10.38 -31.83 -6.81
CA MET A 126 -11.42 -31.62 -5.78
C MET A 126 -12.49 -30.69 -6.33
N ARG A 127 -13.50 -31.28 -6.96
CA ARG A 127 -14.74 -30.63 -7.35
C ARG A 127 -15.80 -30.89 -6.29
#